data_AF-A0A8S2ZV04-F1
#
_entry.id   AF-A0A8S2ZV04-F1
#
_cell.length_a   1.000
_cell.length_b   1.000
_cell.length_c   1.000
_cell.angle_alpha   90.00
_cell.angle_beta   90.00
_cell.angle_gamma   90.00
#
_symmetry.space_group_name_H-M   'P 1'
#
loop_
_entity.id
_entity.type
_entity.pdbx_description
1 polymer ?
#
loop_
_entity_poly.entity_id
_entity_poly.type
_entity_poly.pdbx_seq_one_letter_code
_entity_poly.pdbx_strand_id
1 'polypeptide(L)' 'QIASRLKVSPDAVKNVTIWGNHSSTQFPDVRSAKVTVNGVETAVFEAVKDDAWLKGDFVSV' A
#
# COMPACT_ATOMS: atom_id res chain seq x y z
N GLN A 1 1.14 -6.97 -1.03
CA GLN A 1 2.03 -6.35 -2.03
C GLN A 1 2.94 -5.28 -1.43
N ILE A 2 2.41 -4.25 -0.75
CA ILE A 2 3.21 -3.18 -0.11
C ILE A 2 4.32 -3.73 0.79
N ALA A 3 3.96 -4.61 1.74
CA ALA A 3 4.92 -5.20 2.68
C ALA A 3 6.05 -5.95 1.98
N SER A 4 5.72 -6.69 0.91
CA SER A 4 6.70 -7.40 0.10
C SER A 4 7.64 -6.44 -0.65
N ARG A 5 7.11 -5.36 -1.22
CA ARG A 5 7.93 -4.33 -1.91
C ARG A 5 8.89 -3.63 -0.96
N LEU A 6 8.44 -3.37 0.28
CA LEU A 6 9.23 -2.72 1.33
C LEU A 6 10.08 -3.69 2.17
N LYS A 7 9.97 -5.01 1.93
CA LYS A 7 10.65 -6.07 2.69
C LYS A 7 10.39 -5.99 4.20
N VAL A 8 9.15 -5.71 4.58
CA VAL A 8 8.67 -5.66 5.97
C VAL A 8 7.62 -6.73 6.25
N SER A 9 7.33 -7.00 7.53
CA SER A 9 6.21 -7.86 7.90
C SER A 9 4.88 -7.25 7.43
N PRO A 10 3.91 -8.06 6.95
CA PRO A 10 2.55 -7.59 6.66
C PRO A 10 1.89 -6.85 7.83
N ASP A 11 2.17 -7.26 9.07
CA ASP A 11 1.65 -6.62 10.29
C ASP A 11 2.12 -5.17 10.46
N ALA A 12 3.20 -4.78 9.77
CA ALA A 12 3.72 -3.42 9.79
C ALA A 12 2.92 -2.47 8.88
N VAL A 13 2.03 -2.98 8.02
CA VAL A 13 1.21 -2.17 7.09
C VAL A 13 -0.22 -2.07 7.62
N LYS A 14 -0.75 -0.85 7.68
CA LYS A 14 -2.11 -0.58 8.19
C LYS A 14 -2.84 0.46 7.37
N ASN A 15 -4.18 0.48 7.53
CA ASN A 15 -5.09 1.45 6.94
C ASN A 15 -5.09 1.46 5.40
N VAL A 16 -4.91 0.29 4.79
CA VAL A 16 -5.26 0.09 3.37
C VAL A 16 -6.76 -0.05 3.28
N THR A 17 -7.39 0.67 2.35
CA THR A 17 -8.83 0.64 2.14
C THR A 17 -9.11 0.04 0.78
N ILE A 18 -10.05 -0.90 0.69
CA ILE A 18 -10.51 -1.45 -0.59
C ILE A 18 -11.87 -0.84 -0.91
N TRP A 19 -11.98 -0.18 -2.06
CA TRP A 19 -13.24 0.41 -2.53
C TRP A 19 -13.82 -0.39 -3.69
N GLY A 20 -15.15 -0.36 -3.80
CA GLY A 20 -15.88 -0.96 -4.92
C GLY A 20 -16.32 -2.40 -4.66
N ASN A 21 -16.31 -3.21 -5.71
CA ASN A 21 -16.82 -4.58 -5.69
C ASN A 21 -15.69 -5.60 -5.54
N HIS A 22 -15.96 -6.77 -4.94
CA HIS A 22 -15.00 -7.88 -4.88
C HIS A 22 -14.83 -8.52 -6.28
N SER A 23 -14.03 -7.87 -7.10
CA SER A 23 -13.75 -8.21 -8.51
C SER A 23 -12.48 -7.47 -8.98
N SER A 24 -12.09 -7.67 -10.23
CA SER A 24 -10.96 -6.95 -10.85
C SER A 24 -11.19 -5.44 -11.03
N THR A 25 -12.38 -4.93 -10.68
CA THR A 25 -12.68 -3.48 -10.68
C THR A 25 -12.62 -2.87 -9.28
N GLN A 26 -12.13 -3.59 -8.28
CA GLN A 26 -11.86 -3.01 -6.96
C GLN A 26 -10.76 -1.94 -7.06
N PHE A 27 -10.75 -1.01 -6.11
CA PHE A 27 -9.71 0.02 -6.03
C PHE A 27 -8.98 -0.08 -4.69
N PRO A 28 -7.77 -0.67 -4.66
CA PRO A 28 -6.90 -0.67 -3.49
C PRO A 28 -6.33 0.73 -3.25
N ASP A 29 -6.77 1.38 -2.17
CA ASP A 29 -6.38 2.74 -1.80
C ASP A 29 -5.40 2.76 -0.63
N VAL A 30 -4.28 3.45 -0.83
CA VAL A 30 -3.19 3.59 0.15
C VAL A 30 -2.95 5.04 0.60
N ARG A 31 -3.82 5.99 0.22
CA ARG A 31 -3.67 7.41 0.59
C ARG A 31 -3.64 7.64 2.10
N SER A 32 -4.40 6.85 2.84
CA SER A 32 -4.43 6.86 4.31
C SER A 32 -3.60 5.75 4.95
N ALA A 33 -2.91 4.93 4.13
CA ALA A 33 -2.16 3.78 4.61
C ALA A 33 -0.82 4.21 5.20
N LYS A 34 -0.43 3.51 6.25
CA LYS A 34 0.84 3.71 6.95
C LYS A 34 1.61 2.41 7.03
N VAL A 35 2.93 2.54 7.12
CA VAL A 35 3.84 1.42 7.30
C VAL A 35 4.90 1.76 8.34
N THR A 36 5.21 0.82 9.21
CA THR A 36 6.32 0.93 10.15
C THR A 36 7.58 0.35 9.51
N VAL A 37 8.58 1.20 9.29
CA VAL A 37 9.91 0.83 8.78
C VAL A 37 10.95 1.19 9.83
N ASN A 38 11.76 0.22 10.27
CA ASN A 38 12.77 0.41 11.30
C ASN A 38 12.22 1.06 12.60
N GLY A 39 11.00 0.69 13.00
CA GLY A 39 10.33 1.23 14.19
C GLY A 39 9.71 2.62 14.02
N VAL A 40 9.85 3.25 12.85
CA VAL A 40 9.25 4.55 12.53
C VAL A 40 8.04 4.36 11.64
N GLU A 41 6.90 4.94 12.04
CA GLU A 41 5.69 4.96 11.24
C GLU A 41 5.78 6.04 10.16
N THR A 42 5.50 5.68 8.91
CA THR A 42 5.56 6.58 7.76
C THR A 42 4.41 6.28 6.80
N ALA A 43 4.00 7.26 6.00
CA ALA A 43 2.99 7.06 4.97
C ALA A 43 3.49 6.07 3.91
N VAL A 44 2.60 5.22 3.38
CA VAL A 44 3.00 4.24 2.34
C VAL A 44 3.59 4.93 1.11
N PHE A 45 3.06 6.08 0.71
CA PHE A 45 3.62 6.90 -0.38
C PHE A 45 5.09 7.26 -0.15
N GLU A 46 5.42 7.75 1.04
CA GLU A 46 6.79 8.16 1.41
C GLU A 46 7.74 6.97 1.59
N ALA A 47 7.23 5.81 2.01
CA ALA A 47 8.04 4.62 2.18
C ALA A 47 8.36 3.93 0.84
N VAL A 48 7.37 3.87 -0.07
CA VAL A 48 7.51 3.20 -1.38
C VAL A 48 8.24 4.11 -2.38
N LYS A 49 8.02 5.43 -2.33
CA LYS A 49 8.64 6.43 -3.23
C LYS A 49 8.50 6.10 -4.72
N ASP A 50 7.38 5.49 -5.09
CA ASP A 50 7.08 5.09 -6.46
C ASP A 50 5.59 5.29 -6.76
N ASP A 51 5.25 6.53 -7.07
CA ASP A 51 3.90 6.96 -7.40
C ASP A 51 3.32 6.25 -8.61
N ALA A 52 4.18 5.94 -9.61
CA ALA A 52 3.75 5.28 -10.84
C ALA A 52 3.28 3.86 -10.53
N TRP A 53 4.03 3.12 -9.72
CA TRP A 53 3.62 1.79 -9.28
C TRP A 53 2.37 1.84 -8.38
N LEU A 54 2.31 2.76 -7.41
CA LEU A 54 1.18 2.88 -6.49
C LEU A 54 -0.14 3.25 -7.18
N LYS A 55 -0.09 4.01 -8.29
CA LYS A 55 -1.27 4.43 -9.05
C LYS A 55 -1.59 3.52 -10.24
N GLY A 56 -0.62 2.72 -10.69
CA GLY A 56 -0.74 1.78 -11.79
C GLY A 56 -0.77 0.34 -11.30
N ASP A 57 0.35 -0.36 -11.44
CA ASP A 57 0.51 -1.79 -11.19
C ASP A 57 0.00 -2.28 -9.83
N PHE A 58 -0.02 -1.46 -8.78
CA PHE A 58 -0.58 -1.84 -7.48
C PHE A 58 -2.11 -1.93 -7.50
N VAL A 59 -2.75 -1.08 -8.30
CA VAL A 59 -4.23 -0.96 -8.40
C VAL A 59 -4.80 -1.94 -9.41
N SER A 60 -4.07 -2.23 -10.48
CA SER A 60 -4.54 -3.02 -11.62
C SER A 60 -4.43 -4.54 -11.44
N VAL A 61 -4.17 -5.03 -10.22
CA VAL A 61 -4.04 -6.46 -9.92
C VAL A 61 -5.37 -7.08 -9.47
#